data_AF-A0A7S8A5X9-F1
#
_entry.id   AF-A0A7S8A5X9-F1
#
_cell.length_a   1.000
_cell.length_b   1.000
_cell.length_c   1.000
_cell.angle_alpha   90.00
_cell.angle_beta   90.00
_cell.angle_gamma   90.00
#
_symmetry.space_group_name_H-M   'P 1'
#
loop_
_entity.id
_entity.type
_entity.pdbx_description
1 polymer ?
#
loop_
_entity_poly.entity_id
_entity_poly.type
_entity_poly.pdbx_seq_one_letter_code
_entity_poly.pdbx_strand_id
1 'polypeptide(L)' 'MGKVVFLYRSLAYRNAAADILRKARKLPRGAERSAARRYARALRDLAQTEAWLEGRVAREPRTMRRMMSVASG' A
#
# COMPACT_ATOMS: atom_id res chain seq x y z
N MET A 1 17.44 8.03 -5.06
CA MET A 1 16.03 7.78 -4.71
C MET A 1 15.17 8.51 -5.71
N GLY A 2 14.62 7.78 -6.70
CA GLY A 2 13.88 8.38 -7.82
C GLY A 2 12.57 8.99 -7.35
N LYS A 3 12.29 10.21 -7.81
CA LYS A 3 11.07 10.97 -7.48
C LYS A 3 9.86 10.21 -8.05
N VAL A 4 9.11 9.52 -7.20
CA VAL A 4 7.85 8.87 -7.59
C VAL A 4 6.83 9.97 -7.86
N VAL A 5 6.47 10.16 -9.13
CA VAL A 5 5.43 11.11 -9.53
C VAL A 5 4.10 10.48 -9.15
N PHE A 6 3.37 11.10 -8.23
CA PHE A 6 2.09 10.56 -7.79
C PHE A 6 0.97 11.16 -8.64
N LEU A 7 0.24 10.36 -9.42
CA LEU A 7 -0.97 10.84 -10.08
C LEU A 7 -2.17 10.83 -9.13
N TYR A 8 -3.28 11.36 -9.63
CA TYR A 8 -4.56 11.51 -8.93
C TYR A 8 -5.08 10.20 -8.33
N ARG A 9 -4.93 9.07 -9.03
CA ARG A 9 -5.41 7.76 -8.58
C ARG A 9 -4.60 7.25 -7.38
N SER A 10 -3.28 7.35 -7.48
CA SER A 10 -2.33 7.10 -6.38
C SER A 10 -2.54 8.02 -5.16
N LEU A 11 -3.05 9.24 -5.35
CA LEU A 11 -3.41 10.14 -4.25
C LEU A 11 -4.65 9.67 -3.49
N ALA A 12 -5.69 9.20 -4.20
CA ALA A 12 -6.92 8.71 -3.60
C ALA A 12 -6.66 7.56 -2.62
N TYR A 13 -5.83 6.59 -3.01
CA TYR A 13 -5.47 5.46 -2.14
C TYR A 13 -4.67 5.88 -0.90
N ARG A 14 -3.77 6.86 -1.02
CA ARG A 14 -3.02 7.40 0.13
C ARG A 14 -3.94 8.12 1.11
N ASN A 15 -4.90 8.89 0.61
CA ASN A 15 -5.90 9.58 1.44
C ASN A 15 -6.81 8.57 2.15
N ALA A 16 -7.31 7.56 1.44
CA ALA A 16 -8.11 6.48 2.02
C ALA A 16 -7.32 5.72 3.11
N ALA A 17 -6.05 5.39 2.86
CA ALA A 17 -5.19 4.77 3.86
C ALA A 17 -5.01 5.63 5.11
N ALA A 18 -4.82 6.94 4.94
CA ALA A 18 -4.68 7.88 6.06
C ALA A 18 -5.96 7.96 6.91
N ASP A 19 -7.13 7.99 6.27
CA ASP A 19 -8.44 7.98 6.94
C ASP A 19 -8.66 6.69 7.72
N ILE A 20 -8.34 5.54 7.13
CA ILE A 20 -8.48 4.24 7.80
C ILE A 20 -7.52 4.14 8.98
N LEU A 21 -6.30 4.66 8.88
CA LEU A 21 -5.38 4.74 10.02
C LEU A 21 -5.85 5.70 11.11
N ARG A 22 -6.57 6.78 10.76
CA ARG A 22 -7.20 7.67 11.75
C ARG A 22 -8.35 6.96 12.46
N LYS A 23 -9.22 6.27 11.72
CA LYS A 23 -10.31 5.44 12.28
C LYS A 23 -9.75 4.32 13.18
N ALA A 24 -8.73 3.61 12.73
CA ALA A 24 -8.07 2.55 13.49
C ALA A 24 -7.36 3.02 14.76
N ARG A 25 -7.03 4.32 14.88
CA ARG A 25 -6.48 4.88 16.13
C ARG A 25 -7.51 5.02 17.23
N LYS A 26 -8.79 5.17 16.87
CA LYS A 26 -9.92 5.26 17.81
C LYS A 26 -10.36 3.89 18.32
N LEU A 27 -10.00 2.81 17.63
CA LEU A 27 -10.32 1.45 18.03
C LEU A 27 -9.42 0.96 19.19
N PRO A 28 -9.96 0.16 20.12
CA PRO A 28 -9.16 -0.52 21.13
C PRO A 28 -8.13 -1.46 20.48
N ARG A 29 -7.11 -1.86 21.24
CA ARG A 29 -6.16 -2.87 20.78
C ARG A 29 -6.91 -4.19 20.58
N GLY A 30 -6.80 -4.79 19.39
CA GLY A 30 -7.53 -6.01 19.05
C GLY A 30 -7.44 -6.35 17.57
N ALA A 31 -8.11 -7.45 17.19
CA ALA A 31 -8.09 -7.98 15.83
C ALA A 31 -8.61 -6.98 14.79
N GLU A 32 -9.64 -6.21 15.12
CA GLU A 32 -10.23 -5.20 14.24
C GLU A 32 -9.24 -4.07 13.92
N ARG A 33 -8.54 -3.56 14.94
CA ARG A 33 -7.50 -2.55 14.76
C ARG A 33 -6.35 -3.07 13.90
N SER A 34 -5.97 -4.33 14.08
CA SER A 34 -4.96 -4.99 13.26
C SER A 34 -5.43 -5.20 11.83
N ALA A 35 -6.70 -5.57 11.60
CA ALA A 35 -7.30 -5.69 10.28
C ALA A 35 -7.33 -4.33 9.55
N ALA A 36 -7.79 -3.27 10.21
CA ALA A 36 -7.81 -1.91 9.66
C ALA A 36 -6.41 -1.43 9.29
N ARG A 37 -5.40 -1.74 10.11
CA ARG A 37 -3.99 -1.44 9.80
C ARG A 37 -3.46 -2.23 8.61
N ARG A 38 -3.80 -3.53 8.49
CA ARG A 38 -3.44 -4.35 7.33
C ARG A 38 -4.06 -3.80 6.05
N TYR A 39 -5.33 -3.43 6.09
CA TYR A 39 -6.03 -2.84 4.95
C TYR A 39 -5.40 -1.50 4.53
N ALA A 40 -5.09 -0.62 5.49
CA ALA A 40 -4.41 0.63 5.18
C ALA A 40 -2.99 0.45 4.61
N ARG A 41 -2.28 -0.63 4.96
CA ARG A 41 -0.99 -0.96 4.32
C ARG A 41 -1.20 -1.40 2.88
N ALA A 42 -2.16 -2.29 2.62
CA ALA A 42 -2.50 -2.72 1.26
C ALA A 42 -2.83 -1.54 0.34
N LEU A 43 -3.56 -0.53 0.83
CA LEU A 43 -3.85 0.69 0.06
C LEU A 43 -2.60 1.52 -0.24
N ARG A 44 -1.61 1.55 0.67
CA ARG A 44 -0.33 2.26 0.41
C ARG A 44 0.51 1.50 -0.61
N ASP A 45 0.52 0.17 -0.55
CA ASP A 45 1.21 -0.67 -1.51
C ASP A 45 0.58 -0.55 -2.91
N LEU A 46 -0.76 -0.47 -2.96
CA LEU A 46 -1.50 -0.21 -4.20
C LEU A 46 -1.17 1.18 -4.77
N ALA A 47 -1.19 2.23 -3.93
CA ALA A 47 -0.80 3.57 -4.36
C ALA A 47 0.65 3.64 -4.87
N GLN A 48 1.56 2.86 -4.29
CA GLN A 48 2.95 2.77 -4.73
C GLN A 48 3.06 2.02 -6.06
N THR A 49 2.26 0.96 -6.24
CA THR A 49 2.19 0.19 -7.48
C THR A 49 1.62 1.05 -8.60
N GLU A 50 0.53 1.78 -8.34
CA GLU A 50 -0.05 2.69 -9.33
C GLU A 50 0.90 3.82 -9.70
N ALA A 51 1.52 4.48 -8.72
CA ALA A 51 2.49 5.54 -9.03
C ALA A 51 3.72 5.01 -9.79
N TRP A 52 4.08 3.73 -9.58
CA TRP A 52 5.11 3.04 -10.36
C TRP A 52 4.66 2.72 -11.79
N LEU A 53 3.39 2.31 -11.99
CA LEU A 53 2.81 2.06 -13.31
C LEU A 53 2.62 3.35 -14.11
N GLU A 54 2.23 4.41 -13.43
CA GLU A 54 1.97 5.74 -13.98
C GLU A 54 3.27 6.49 -14.38
N GLY A 55 4.43 6.10 -13.83
CA GLY A 55 5.77 6.61 -14.17
C GLY A 55 6.72 5.54 -14.73
N ARG A 56 6.40 4.97 -15.89
CA ARG A 56 7.06 3.76 -16.45
C ARG A 56 8.61 3.78 -16.44
N VAL A 57 9.16 2.66 -15.90
CA VAL A 57 10.56 2.14 -15.84
C VAL A 57 11.43 2.78 -14.74
N ALA A 58 11.93 2.10 -13.70
CA ALA A 58 12.75 0.89 -13.75
C ALA A 58 12.74 0.05 -12.44
N ARG A 59 12.86 -1.27 -12.65
CA ARG A 59 13.26 -2.35 -11.72
C ARG A 59 12.21 -2.78 -10.68
N GLU A 60 11.90 -4.08 -10.76
CA GLU A 60 10.93 -4.79 -9.90
C GLU A 60 11.02 -4.37 -8.43
N PRO A 61 9.89 -4.07 -7.79
CA PRO A 61 9.85 -4.00 -6.34
C PRO A 61 10.11 -5.40 -5.78
N ARG A 62 11.16 -5.53 -4.97
CA ARG A 62 11.59 -6.76 -4.27
C ARG A 62 10.48 -7.45 -3.45
N THR A 63 9.35 -6.79 -3.24
CA THR A 63 8.15 -7.35 -2.59
C THR A 63 7.44 -8.39 -3.46
N MET A 64 7.50 -8.29 -4.80
CA MET A 64 6.88 -9.28 -5.69
C MET A 64 7.61 -10.63 -5.64
N ARG A 65 8.94 -10.61 -5.44
CA ARG A 65 9.76 -11.82 -5.28
C ARG A 65 9.40 -12.63 -4.02
N ARG A 66 8.88 -11.99 -2.96
CA ARG A 66 8.42 -12.70 -1.76
C ARG A 66 7.06 -13.34 -1.95
N MET A 67 6.21 -12.76 -2.81
CA MET A 67 4.86 -13.28 -3.06
C MET A 67 4.90 -14.50 -3.99
N MET A 68 5.83 -14.53 -4.96
CA MET A 68 6.03 -15.71 -5.81
C MET A 68 6.65 -16.90 -5.07
N SER A 69 7.45 -16.70 -4.01
CA SER A 69 8.01 -17.83 -3.24
C SER A 69 6.99 -18.54 -2.35
N VAL A 70 5.84 -17.92 -2.06
CA VAL A 70 4.77 -18.56 -1.26
C VAL A 70 3.78 -19.32 -2.15
N ALA A 71 3.79 -19.08 -3.47
CA ALA A 71 2.91 -19.72 -4.43
C ALA A 71 3.53 -20.97 -5.10
N SER A 72 4.78 -21.31 -4.76
CA SER A 72 5.50 -22.48 -5.28
C SER A 72 5.77 -23.56 -4.21
N GLY A 73 5.00 -23.54 -3.12
CA GLY A 73 5.04 -24.55 -2.04
C GLY A 73 3.88 -25.52 -2.16
#